data_AF-A0A8H6WWS2-F1
#
_entry.id   AF-A0A8H6WWS2-F1
#
_cell.length_a   1.000
_cell.length_b   1.000
_cell.length_c   1.000
_cell.angle_alpha   90.00
_cell.angle_beta   90.00
_cell.angle_gamma   90.00
#
_symmetry.space_group_name_H-M   'P 1'
#
loop_
_entity.id
_entity.type
_entity.pdbx_description
1 polymer ?
#
loop_
_entity_poly.entity_id
_entity_poly.type
_entity_poly.pdbx_seq_one_letter_code
_entity_poly.pdbx_strand_id
1 'polypeptide(L)'
;MRFLGLLLSTIIALTAALDIQDGQTGVLMSIPPAPTETGLKIPDEAHPFKAPGPDDQRGPCPAMNTLANHGLNMLSGISSFEEIVTGVMEVRDLTFARSENMNCYRRSTFNFDLNLAVIMTANNMLARGNVFTNKVSIGGVSPLVPPLPGQIDGPETGGIAKYGRIEGDASMTRADAFLGDNRNFQDILFDLALLQLGKFGDDGPDGNSTVFNLNTLVAIKKMNIAMDQAANPQFNLNQARLNAVYAGGAFIFSVFANGTTKQATLPIVGSFFRNQTFPDNWFRSATPVTPAVIGAVSGQIGAAVGVVAGRNNEGVYVNDPPPPVPWNSSAACSTYYSQNSQLPATLVTNSTGVLRQNVDLLFDFLFKAVSANPGCTQPIAPFGPAGV
;
A
#
# COMPACT_ATOMS: atom_id res chain seq x y z
N MET A 1 46.93 -5.40 -49.39
CA MET A 1 45.99 -4.31 -49.03
C MET A 1 44.66 -4.94 -48.61
N ARG A 2 44.14 -4.56 -47.43
CA ARG A 2 42.88 -5.02 -46.76
C ARG A 2 43.12 -5.79 -45.46
N PHE A 3 43.56 -5.07 -44.42
CA PHE A 3 43.33 -5.40 -43.01
C PHE A 3 43.41 -4.12 -42.16
N LEU A 4 42.65 -3.10 -42.56
CA LEU A 4 42.50 -1.87 -41.78
C LEU A 4 41.06 -1.36 -41.97
N GLY A 5 40.11 -1.93 -41.24
CA GLY A 5 38.70 -1.57 -41.44
C GLY A 5 37.69 -2.27 -40.55
N LEU A 6 38.09 -2.78 -39.37
CA LEU A 6 37.15 -3.51 -38.50
C LEU A 6 37.41 -3.30 -37.00
N LEU A 7 37.84 -2.10 -36.60
CA LEU A 7 38.04 -1.74 -35.20
C LEU A 7 37.39 -0.40 -34.78
N LEU A 8 36.56 0.19 -35.64
CA LEU A 8 35.91 1.48 -35.36
C LEU A 8 34.36 1.45 -35.43
N SER A 9 33.74 0.27 -35.49
CA SER A 9 32.27 0.13 -35.63
C SER A 9 31.58 -0.57 -34.46
N THR A 10 32.28 -0.88 -33.37
CA THR A 10 31.71 -1.57 -32.19
C THR A 10 31.82 -0.77 -30.88
N ILE A 11 32.05 0.55 -30.95
CA ILE A 11 31.87 1.47 -29.82
C ILE A 11 30.76 2.47 -30.16
N ILE A 12 29.59 1.96 -30.52
CA ILE A 12 28.31 2.67 -30.34
C ILE A 12 27.40 1.69 -29.58
N ALA A 13 27.90 1.21 -28.44
CA ALA A 13 27.04 0.67 -27.41
C ALA A 13 26.38 1.87 -26.74
N LEU A 14 25.10 2.04 -27.06
CA LEU A 14 24.12 2.94 -26.45
C LEU A 14 24.47 3.33 -25.00
N THR A 15 25.21 4.41 -24.80
CA THR A 15 25.19 5.13 -23.53
C THR A 15 23.91 5.96 -23.54
N ALA A 16 22.80 5.37 -23.11
CA ALA A 16 21.76 6.21 -22.52
C ALA A 16 22.48 7.03 -21.44
N ALA A 17 22.58 8.34 -21.62
CA ALA A 17 23.21 9.20 -20.64
C ALA A 17 22.52 8.93 -19.29
N LEU A 18 23.30 8.62 -18.25
CA LEU A 18 22.74 8.49 -16.90
C LEU A 18 22.05 9.80 -16.55
N ASP A 19 20.77 9.74 -16.19
CA ASP A 19 20.03 10.89 -15.68
C ASP A 19 20.44 11.12 -14.23
N ILE A 20 21.21 12.18 -13.99
CA ILE A 20 21.69 12.58 -12.66
C ILE A 20 21.06 13.91 -12.29
N GLN A 21 20.34 13.95 -11.18
CA GLN A 21 19.70 15.17 -10.65
C GLN A 21 19.96 15.22 -9.14
N ASP A 22 20.45 16.37 -8.65
CA ASP A 22 20.79 16.59 -7.24
C ASP A 22 21.69 15.50 -6.62
N GLY A 23 22.64 14.97 -7.40
CA GLY A 23 23.55 13.90 -6.97
C GLY A 23 22.90 12.52 -6.86
N GLN A 24 21.63 12.39 -7.24
CA GLN A 24 20.92 11.11 -7.30
C GLN A 24 20.97 10.54 -8.73
N THR A 25 20.95 9.22 -8.84
CA THR A 25 20.86 8.53 -10.14
C THR A 25 19.43 8.07 -10.38
N GLY A 26 18.86 8.48 -11.51
CA GLY A 26 17.53 8.07 -11.94
C GLY A 26 17.47 6.57 -12.27
N VAL A 27 16.43 5.90 -11.78
CA VAL A 27 16.14 4.48 -12.05
C VAL A 27 14.77 4.39 -12.70
N LEU A 28 14.70 3.93 -13.95
CA LEU A 28 13.43 3.69 -14.62
C LEU A 28 12.66 2.56 -13.92
N MET A 29 11.42 2.86 -13.57
CA MET A 29 10.49 1.85 -13.06
C MET A 29 9.92 1.03 -14.23
N SER A 30 9.56 -0.20 -13.91
CA SER A 30 8.88 -1.10 -14.84
C SER A 30 7.74 -1.82 -14.13
N ILE A 31 6.66 -2.10 -14.84
CA ILE A 31 5.58 -2.93 -14.31
C ILE A 31 6.03 -4.39 -14.36
N PRO A 32 6.13 -5.10 -13.21
CA PRO A 32 6.44 -6.52 -13.21
C PRO A 32 5.39 -7.32 -14.00
N PRO A 33 5.76 -8.48 -14.57
CA PRO A 33 4.79 -9.33 -15.23
C PRO A 33 3.71 -9.81 -14.25
N ALA A 34 2.52 -10.09 -14.79
CA ALA A 34 1.45 -10.69 -14.01
C ALA A 34 1.89 -12.05 -13.40
N PRO A 35 1.40 -12.40 -12.20
CA PRO A 35 1.75 -13.65 -11.57
C PRO A 35 1.23 -14.81 -12.42
N THR A 36 2.08 -15.82 -12.63
CA THR A 36 1.70 -17.02 -13.38
C THR A 36 1.19 -18.13 -12.47
N GLU A 37 1.39 -17.98 -11.16
CA GLU A 37 1.07 -19.00 -10.16
C GLU A 37 -0.14 -18.58 -9.32
N THR A 38 -1.27 -19.23 -9.54
CA THR A 38 -2.46 -19.10 -8.69
C THR A 38 -2.58 -20.31 -7.75
N GLY A 39 -3.65 -20.39 -6.95
CA GLY A 39 -3.92 -21.54 -6.08
C GLY A 39 -3.45 -21.38 -4.64
N LEU A 40 -3.97 -22.28 -3.79
CA LEU A 40 -3.63 -22.37 -2.37
C LEU A 40 -2.15 -22.70 -2.24
N LYS A 41 -1.45 -21.89 -1.46
CA LYS A 41 -0.05 -22.15 -1.13
C LYS A 41 0.27 -21.66 0.26
N ILE A 42 1.14 -22.37 0.95
CA ILE A 42 1.72 -21.94 2.22
C ILE A 42 2.93 -21.03 1.95
N PRO A 43 3.18 -20.04 2.81
CA PRO A 43 4.47 -19.36 2.91
C PRO A 43 5.56 -20.39 3.13
N ASP A 44 6.71 -20.18 2.51
CA ASP A 44 7.75 -21.19 2.50
C ASP A 44 8.68 -21.14 3.72
N GLU A 45 9.35 -22.26 3.98
CA GLU A 45 10.27 -22.41 5.11
C GLU A 45 11.63 -21.71 4.88
N ALA A 46 11.97 -21.33 3.64
CA ALA A 46 13.23 -20.68 3.31
C ALA A 46 13.27 -19.19 3.74
N HIS A 47 12.10 -18.64 4.06
CA HIS A 47 11.92 -17.27 4.53
C HIS A 47 11.39 -17.26 5.96
N PRO A 48 12.16 -17.79 6.95
CA PRO A 48 11.72 -17.76 8.33
C PRO A 48 11.62 -16.32 8.82
N PHE A 49 10.76 -16.11 9.81
CA PHE A 49 10.66 -14.82 10.47
C PHE A 49 12.02 -14.37 11.01
N LYS A 50 12.32 -13.10 10.78
CA LYS A 50 13.44 -12.37 11.34
C LYS A 50 12.89 -11.08 11.92
N ALA A 51 13.12 -10.88 13.23
CA ALA A 51 12.76 -9.64 13.87
C ALA A 51 13.49 -8.47 13.19
N PRO A 52 12.83 -7.32 12.98
CA PRO A 52 13.48 -6.15 12.41
C PRO A 52 14.59 -5.66 13.34
N GLY A 53 15.73 -5.29 12.75
CA GLY A 53 16.80 -4.60 13.46
C GLY A 53 16.44 -3.15 13.79
N PRO A 54 17.28 -2.45 14.57
CA PRO A 54 17.01 -1.07 15.01
C PRO A 54 16.80 -0.06 13.87
N ASP A 55 17.46 -0.28 12.73
CA ASP A 55 17.39 0.62 11.57
C ASP A 55 16.38 0.17 10.50
N ASP A 56 15.82 -1.04 10.65
CA ASP A 56 14.87 -1.60 9.69
C ASP A 56 13.52 -0.91 9.79
N GLN A 57 13.01 -0.45 8.65
CA GLN A 57 11.74 0.26 8.58
C GLN A 57 10.57 -0.72 8.59
N ARG A 58 9.60 -0.45 9.45
CA ARG A 58 8.30 -1.11 9.53
C ARG A 58 7.24 -0.06 9.72
N GLY A 59 6.05 -0.35 9.27
CA GLY A 59 5.04 0.66 9.09
C GLY A 59 3.68 0.35 9.68
N PRO A 60 2.70 1.12 9.26
CA PRO A 60 1.28 0.94 9.58
C PRO A 60 0.66 -0.28 8.88
N CYS A 61 1.28 -0.76 7.78
CA CYS A 61 0.75 -1.84 6.97
C CYS A 61 1.25 -3.22 7.46
N PRO A 62 0.39 -4.03 8.11
CA PRO A 62 0.81 -5.34 8.64
C PRO A 62 1.26 -6.32 7.54
N ALA A 63 0.67 -6.24 6.33
CA ALA A 63 1.05 -7.09 5.21
C ALA A 63 2.50 -6.81 4.77
N MET A 64 2.86 -5.54 4.53
CA MET A 64 4.22 -5.17 4.13
C MET A 64 5.23 -5.48 5.23
N ASN A 65 4.87 -5.27 6.50
CA ASN A 65 5.74 -5.62 7.62
C ASN A 65 6.00 -7.13 7.69
N THR A 66 4.98 -7.94 7.44
CA THR A 66 5.12 -9.40 7.38
C THR A 66 6.07 -9.81 6.25
N LEU A 67 5.90 -9.26 5.04
CA LEU A 67 6.83 -9.56 3.93
C LEU A 67 8.28 -9.20 4.29
N ALA A 68 8.48 -8.00 4.85
CA ALA A 68 9.78 -7.51 5.25
C ALA A 68 10.43 -8.38 6.35
N ASN A 69 9.67 -8.80 7.37
CA ASN A 69 10.15 -9.67 8.44
C ASN A 69 10.52 -11.07 7.97
N HIS A 70 9.96 -11.52 6.86
CA HIS A 70 10.31 -12.80 6.25
C HIS A 70 11.43 -12.64 5.19
N GLY A 71 12.06 -11.47 5.08
CA GLY A 71 13.14 -11.21 4.14
C GLY A 71 12.71 -11.20 2.67
N LEU A 72 11.41 -11.04 2.41
CA LEU A 72 10.84 -11.02 1.08
C LEU A 72 10.99 -9.60 0.49
N ASN A 73 12.12 -9.34 -0.18
CA ASN A 73 12.45 -8.14 -0.95
C ASN A 73 12.40 -6.79 -0.19
N MET A 74 12.33 -6.80 1.15
CA MET A 74 12.15 -5.58 1.95
C MET A 74 12.77 -5.66 3.34
N LEU A 75 13.86 -6.41 3.57
CA LEU A 75 14.35 -6.67 4.94
C LEU A 75 14.58 -5.37 5.74
N SER A 76 15.25 -4.38 5.12
CA SER A 76 15.47 -3.04 5.67
C SER A 76 14.23 -2.15 5.70
N GLY A 77 13.13 -2.58 5.07
CA GLY A 77 11.92 -1.78 4.86
C GLY A 77 12.09 -0.62 3.89
N ILE A 78 13.17 -0.58 3.11
CA ILE A 78 13.34 0.31 1.96
C ILE A 78 13.25 -0.54 0.71
N SER A 79 12.31 -0.20 -0.19
CA SER A 79 12.00 -1.07 -1.32
C SER A 79 11.73 -0.28 -2.60
N SER A 80 11.98 -0.94 -3.73
CA SER A 80 11.58 -0.47 -5.05
C SER A 80 10.10 -0.76 -5.32
N PHE A 81 9.57 -0.10 -6.35
CA PHE A 81 8.24 -0.36 -6.87
C PHE A 81 8.06 -1.84 -7.27
N GLU A 82 9.02 -2.41 -8.00
CA GLU A 82 8.98 -3.79 -8.47
C GLU A 82 9.04 -4.80 -7.33
N GLU A 83 9.85 -4.51 -6.32
CA GLU A 83 9.99 -5.35 -5.12
C GLU A 83 8.66 -5.44 -4.37
N ILE A 84 7.94 -4.32 -4.23
CA ILE A 84 6.62 -4.28 -3.59
C ILE A 84 5.57 -4.98 -4.43
N VAL A 85 5.45 -4.61 -5.71
CA VAL A 85 4.46 -5.23 -6.61
C VAL A 85 4.65 -6.74 -6.66
N THR A 86 5.87 -7.20 -6.86
CA THR A 86 6.20 -8.63 -6.84
C THR A 86 5.87 -9.21 -5.46
N GLY A 87 6.38 -8.63 -4.38
CA GLY A 87 6.21 -9.11 -3.01
C GLY A 87 4.76 -9.42 -2.61
N VAL A 88 3.80 -8.57 -2.99
CA VAL A 88 2.38 -8.78 -2.63
C VAL A 88 1.65 -9.79 -3.54
N MET A 89 2.11 -10.00 -4.78
CA MET A 89 1.55 -10.98 -5.71
C MET A 89 2.11 -12.38 -5.45
N GLU A 90 3.43 -12.50 -5.61
CA GLU A 90 4.23 -13.70 -5.47
C GLU A 90 5.70 -13.28 -5.40
N VAL A 91 6.51 -13.85 -4.51
CA VAL A 91 7.93 -13.50 -4.55
C VAL A 91 8.60 -14.35 -5.65
N ARG A 92 9.21 -13.69 -6.62
CA ARG A 92 10.20 -14.27 -7.53
C ARG A 92 11.58 -13.89 -7.01
N ASP A 93 12.54 -14.82 -7.06
CA ASP A 93 13.92 -14.46 -6.73
C ASP A 93 14.50 -13.57 -7.81
N LEU A 94 14.41 -12.25 -7.62
CA LEU A 94 14.96 -11.30 -8.58
C LEU A 94 16.50 -11.34 -8.60
N THR A 95 17.13 -11.83 -7.53
CA THR A 95 18.59 -12.02 -7.44
C THR A 95 19.13 -13.19 -8.25
N PHE A 96 18.28 -14.11 -8.73
CA PHE A 96 18.72 -15.36 -9.36
C PHE A 96 18.26 -15.57 -10.81
N ALA A 97 17.80 -14.52 -11.49
CA ALA A 97 17.36 -14.58 -12.89
C ALA A 97 18.50 -14.79 -13.92
N ARG A 98 19.73 -15.13 -13.50
CA ARG A 98 20.89 -15.42 -14.37
C ARG A 98 21.33 -16.88 -14.43
N SER A 99 20.62 -17.80 -13.79
CA SER A 99 20.95 -19.23 -13.79
C SER A 99 19.88 -20.03 -14.54
N GLU A 100 20.28 -20.76 -15.58
CA GLU A 100 19.40 -21.56 -16.46
C GLU A 100 18.74 -22.78 -15.77
N ASN A 101 18.99 -23.00 -14.47
CA ASN A 101 18.35 -24.05 -13.67
C ASN A 101 17.13 -23.52 -12.91
N MET A 102 16.09 -23.18 -13.68
CA MET A 102 14.82 -22.59 -13.26
C MET A 102 13.86 -23.63 -12.64
N ASN A 103 14.23 -24.25 -11.51
CA ASN A 103 13.31 -25.12 -10.76
C ASN A 103 13.37 -24.93 -9.23
N CYS A 104 13.99 -23.85 -8.76
CA CYS A 104 14.03 -23.49 -7.35
C CYS A 104 13.14 -22.26 -7.10
N TYR A 105 12.07 -22.45 -6.33
CA TYR A 105 11.34 -21.41 -5.57
C TYR A 105 10.45 -20.41 -6.31
N ARG A 106 9.23 -20.83 -6.69
CA ARG A 106 8.09 -19.94 -6.94
C ARG A 106 7.29 -19.79 -5.64
N ARG A 107 7.35 -18.61 -5.01
CA ARG A 107 7.02 -18.36 -3.58
C ARG A 107 5.56 -17.92 -3.38
N SER A 108 5.07 -18.03 -2.15
CA SER A 108 3.68 -17.75 -1.79
C SER A 108 3.58 -16.55 -0.87
N THR A 109 2.88 -15.51 -1.29
CA THR A 109 2.55 -14.35 -0.44
C THR A 109 1.05 -14.13 -0.45
N PHE A 110 0.58 -12.90 -0.64
CA PHE A 110 -0.82 -12.53 -0.47
C PHE A 110 -1.69 -12.76 -1.71
N ASN A 111 -1.10 -13.15 -2.84
CA ASN A 111 -1.80 -13.44 -4.09
C ASN A 111 -2.62 -12.25 -4.60
N PHE A 112 -2.06 -11.03 -4.55
CA PHE A 112 -2.70 -9.90 -5.21
C PHE A 112 -2.68 -10.12 -6.73
N ASP A 113 -3.71 -9.64 -7.43
CA ASP A 113 -3.60 -9.50 -8.88
C ASP A 113 -2.69 -8.30 -9.23
N LEU A 114 -2.24 -8.25 -10.49
CA LEU A 114 -1.34 -7.18 -10.94
C LEU A 114 -1.94 -5.79 -10.75
N ASN A 115 -3.24 -5.63 -10.98
CA ASN A 115 -3.86 -4.32 -10.86
C ASN A 115 -3.87 -3.84 -9.41
N LEU A 116 -4.29 -4.68 -8.46
CA LEU A 116 -4.29 -4.31 -7.04
C LEU A 116 -2.88 -4.00 -6.56
N ALA A 117 -1.91 -4.84 -6.90
CA ALA A 117 -0.51 -4.65 -6.52
C ALA A 117 0.06 -3.33 -7.05
N VAL A 118 -0.14 -3.04 -8.34
CA VAL A 118 0.38 -1.81 -8.96
C VAL A 118 -0.36 -0.59 -8.45
N ILE A 119 -1.69 -0.59 -8.32
CA ILE A 119 -2.46 0.58 -7.85
C ILE A 119 -2.00 0.99 -6.45
N MET A 120 -1.87 0.04 -5.54
CA MET A 120 -1.44 0.33 -4.16
C MET A 120 0.00 0.81 -4.13
N THR A 121 0.89 0.16 -4.87
CA THR A 121 2.31 0.53 -4.90
C THR A 121 2.53 1.89 -5.57
N ALA A 122 1.85 2.16 -6.69
CA ALA A 122 1.91 3.44 -7.38
C ALA A 122 1.47 4.60 -6.48
N ASN A 123 0.38 4.41 -5.73
CA ASN A 123 -0.06 5.39 -4.73
C ASN A 123 0.99 5.61 -3.65
N ASN A 124 1.58 4.55 -3.10
CA ASN A 124 2.65 4.67 -2.09
C ASN A 124 3.88 5.41 -2.64
N MET A 125 4.28 5.08 -3.86
CA MET A 125 5.44 5.67 -4.53
C MET A 125 5.23 7.16 -4.82
N LEU A 126 4.09 7.54 -5.42
CA LEU A 126 3.79 8.94 -5.73
C LEU A 126 3.57 9.78 -4.46
N ALA A 127 2.93 9.21 -3.44
CA ALA A 127 2.60 9.97 -2.24
C ALA A 127 3.78 10.10 -1.27
N ARG A 128 4.63 9.07 -1.18
CA ARG A 128 5.59 8.89 -0.08
C ARG A 128 6.95 8.32 -0.51
N GLY A 129 7.15 8.00 -1.78
CA GLY A 129 8.41 7.49 -2.29
C GLY A 129 9.25 8.57 -2.98
N ASN A 130 10.48 8.19 -3.31
CA ASN A 130 11.29 8.86 -4.30
C ASN A 130 11.17 8.09 -5.62
N VAL A 131 10.27 8.57 -6.48
CA VAL A 131 10.01 8.00 -7.81
C VAL A 131 11.13 8.28 -8.82
N PHE A 132 12.15 9.08 -8.49
CA PHE A 132 13.35 9.20 -9.33
C PHE A 132 14.33 8.06 -9.06
N THR A 133 14.63 7.78 -7.79
CA THR A 133 15.55 6.70 -7.40
C THR A 133 14.88 5.33 -7.30
N ASN A 134 13.56 5.26 -7.52
CA ASN A 134 12.73 4.08 -7.35
C ASN A 134 12.87 3.46 -5.94
N LYS A 135 12.62 4.28 -4.91
CA LYS A 135 12.69 3.84 -3.50
C LYS A 135 11.54 4.40 -2.69
N VAL A 136 11.02 3.61 -1.75
CA VAL A 136 10.08 4.06 -0.73
C VAL A 136 10.38 3.34 0.59
N SER A 137 10.18 4.04 1.70
CA SER A 137 10.16 3.38 3.01
C SER A 137 8.78 2.84 3.31
N ILE A 138 8.69 1.57 3.71
CA ILE A 138 7.44 0.97 4.18
C ILE A 138 7.06 1.48 5.59
N GLY A 139 8.02 2.10 6.28
CA GLY A 139 7.84 2.75 7.57
C GLY A 139 7.75 4.27 7.43
N GLY A 140 8.42 4.99 8.32
CA GLY A 140 8.42 6.45 8.33
C GLY A 140 9.52 7.07 7.46
N VAL A 141 9.77 8.34 7.73
CA VAL A 141 10.86 9.15 7.18
C VAL A 141 12.19 8.40 7.32
N SER A 142 12.96 8.28 6.23
CA SER A 142 14.25 7.60 6.22
C SER A 142 15.27 8.32 5.34
N PRO A 143 16.52 8.53 5.81
CA PRO A 143 17.57 9.14 4.99
C PRO A 143 17.99 8.27 3.79
N LEU A 144 17.61 6.98 3.78
CA LEU A 144 17.87 6.07 2.66
C LEU A 144 16.96 6.32 1.45
N VAL A 145 15.93 7.14 1.62
CA VAL A 145 15.01 7.59 0.57
C VAL A 145 15.11 9.11 0.50
N PRO A 146 16.10 9.68 -0.21
CA PRO A 146 16.29 11.13 -0.26
C PRO A 146 15.06 11.85 -0.84
N PRO A 147 14.91 13.16 -0.63
CA PRO A 147 13.84 13.94 -1.26
C PRO A 147 13.92 13.86 -2.79
N LEU A 148 12.80 14.08 -3.47
CA LEU A 148 12.78 14.15 -4.94
C LEU A 148 13.71 15.26 -5.45
N PRO A 149 14.35 15.08 -6.62
CA PRO A 149 15.12 16.14 -7.25
C PRO A 149 14.36 17.47 -7.33
N GLY A 150 15.08 18.57 -7.16
CA GLY A 150 14.53 19.93 -7.04
C GLY A 150 13.72 20.16 -5.76
N GLN A 151 13.68 19.19 -4.84
CA GLN A 151 12.78 19.19 -3.68
C GLN A 151 11.34 19.53 -4.09
N ILE A 152 10.90 18.97 -5.23
CA ILE A 152 9.60 19.31 -5.82
C ILE A 152 8.44 19.00 -4.89
N ASP A 153 8.65 18.10 -3.93
CA ASP A 153 7.70 17.77 -2.88
C ASP A 153 8.21 18.16 -1.47
N GLY A 154 8.98 19.23 -1.40
CA GLY A 154 9.59 19.72 -0.17
C GLY A 154 10.91 19.02 0.20
N PRO A 155 11.57 19.53 1.27
CA PRO A 155 12.91 19.09 1.69
C PRO A 155 12.90 17.78 2.49
N GLU A 156 11.74 17.32 2.95
CA GLU A 156 11.64 16.16 3.82
C GLU A 156 11.53 14.86 3.02
N THR A 157 12.21 13.82 3.48
CA THR A 157 12.05 12.48 2.92
C THR A 157 10.68 11.88 3.26
N GLY A 158 10.13 11.08 2.36
CA GLY A 158 8.87 10.39 2.57
C GLY A 158 8.99 9.08 3.35
N GLY A 159 7.90 8.31 3.30
CA GLY A 159 7.70 7.02 3.97
C GLY A 159 6.21 6.80 4.19
N ILE A 160 5.72 5.58 3.99
CA ILE A 160 4.27 5.30 4.01
C ILE A 160 3.63 5.76 5.32
N ALA A 161 4.33 5.63 6.45
CA ALA A 161 3.86 6.04 7.77
C ALA A 161 3.75 7.57 7.98
N LYS A 162 4.31 8.40 7.09
CA LYS A 162 4.17 9.86 7.22
C LYS A 162 2.70 10.25 7.04
N TYR A 163 2.13 10.90 8.05
CA TYR A 163 0.72 11.30 8.12
C TYR A 163 0.30 12.25 7.00
N GLY A 164 -0.90 12.06 6.44
CA GLY A 164 -1.60 13.07 5.63
C GLY A 164 -1.90 12.68 4.18
N ARG A 165 -1.25 11.66 3.61
CA ARG A 165 -1.47 11.23 2.21
C ARG A 165 -1.94 9.78 2.07
N ILE A 166 -1.16 8.86 2.62
CA ILE A 166 -1.51 7.43 2.69
C ILE A 166 -1.98 7.10 4.11
N GLU A 167 -1.08 7.27 5.08
CA GLU A 167 -1.47 7.17 6.47
C GLU A 167 -2.28 8.35 6.95
N GLY A 168 -3.21 8.03 7.85
CA GLY A 168 -4.16 8.96 8.40
C GLY A 168 -4.91 8.35 9.57
N ASP A 169 -6.03 8.98 9.91
CA ASP A 169 -6.76 8.70 11.14
C ASP A 169 -7.69 7.49 11.03
N ALA A 170 -8.28 7.05 12.15
CA ALA A 170 -9.21 5.92 12.24
C ALA A 170 -8.61 4.56 11.85
N SER A 171 -7.33 4.37 12.17
CA SER A 171 -6.63 3.09 12.04
C SER A 171 -7.13 2.08 13.09
N MET A 172 -7.12 0.79 12.74
CA MET A 172 -7.62 -0.25 13.66
C MET A 172 -6.67 -0.52 14.84
N THR A 173 -5.36 -0.42 14.60
CA THR A 173 -4.32 -0.85 15.57
C THR A 173 -3.19 0.15 15.75
N ARG A 174 -3.28 1.32 15.12
CA ARG A 174 -2.34 2.45 15.17
C ARG A 174 -3.16 3.68 15.57
N ALA A 175 -2.61 4.56 16.41
CA ALA A 175 -3.29 5.79 16.80
C ALA A 175 -3.25 6.80 15.66
N ASP A 176 -4.13 7.78 15.73
CA ASP A 176 -4.00 8.99 14.93
C ASP A 176 -2.67 9.69 15.24
N ALA A 177 -2.06 10.31 14.22
CA ALA A 177 -0.76 10.98 14.39
C ALA A 177 -0.81 12.12 15.41
N PHE A 178 -1.97 12.78 15.55
CA PHE A 178 -2.18 13.80 16.58
C PHE A 178 -2.20 13.22 17.99
N LEU A 179 -2.73 12.01 18.16
CA LEU A 179 -2.88 11.34 19.45
C LEU A 179 -1.62 10.58 19.87
N GLY A 180 -0.75 10.23 18.93
CA GLY A 180 0.54 9.62 19.21
C GLY A 180 1.10 8.83 18.03
N ASP A 181 1.45 7.58 18.28
CA ASP A 181 2.17 6.73 17.33
C ASP A 181 1.25 6.14 16.25
N ASN A 182 1.32 6.71 15.04
CA ASN A 182 0.54 6.26 13.88
C ASN A 182 1.19 5.13 13.08
N ARG A 183 2.30 4.58 13.56
CA ARG A 183 3.13 3.63 12.83
C ARG A 183 3.12 2.26 13.50
N ASN A 184 3.38 2.19 14.79
CA ASN A 184 3.58 0.93 15.49
C ASN A 184 2.27 0.32 16.00
N PHE A 185 2.26 -1.00 16.16
CA PHE A 185 1.12 -1.73 16.72
C PHE A 185 0.86 -1.31 18.16
N GLN A 186 -0.42 -1.14 18.52
CA GLN A 186 -0.84 -0.77 19.87
C GLN A 186 -1.77 -1.82 20.45
N ASP A 187 -1.34 -2.45 21.55
CA ASP A 187 -2.12 -3.47 22.25
C ASP A 187 -3.51 -2.95 22.63
N ILE A 188 -3.60 -1.72 23.16
CA ILE A 188 -4.89 -1.15 23.59
C ILE A 188 -5.91 -1.03 22.46
N LEU A 189 -5.48 -0.64 21.26
CA LEU A 189 -6.38 -0.52 20.10
C LEU A 189 -6.81 -1.90 19.59
N PHE A 190 -5.90 -2.88 19.64
CA PHE A 190 -6.23 -4.26 19.29
C PHE A 190 -7.20 -4.86 20.32
N ASP A 191 -6.98 -4.65 21.62
CA ASP A 191 -7.87 -5.11 22.69
C ASP A 191 -9.29 -4.52 22.52
N LEU A 192 -9.40 -3.24 22.15
CA LEU A 192 -10.69 -2.64 21.81
C LEU A 192 -11.35 -3.30 20.61
N ALA A 193 -10.57 -3.71 19.59
CA ALA A 193 -11.09 -4.50 18.47
C ALA A 193 -11.55 -5.90 18.92
N LEU A 194 -10.83 -6.54 19.86
CA LEU A 194 -11.22 -7.83 20.44
C LEU A 194 -12.52 -7.73 21.26
N LEU A 195 -12.79 -6.61 21.91
CA LEU A 195 -14.08 -6.37 22.57
C LEU A 195 -15.25 -6.35 21.56
N GLN A 196 -15.03 -5.87 20.34
CA GLN A 196 -16.04 -5.94 19.28
C GLN A 196 -16.16 -7.35 18.73
N LEU A 197 -15.03 -8.06 18.57
CA LEU A 197 -15.01 -9.47 18.18
C LEU A 197 -15.82 -10.33 19.18
N GLY A 198 -15.62 -10.17 20.48
CA GLY A 198 -16.38 -10.91 21.49
C GLY A 198 -17.89 -10.64 21.52
N LYS A 199 -18.35 -9.53 20.90
CA LYS A 199 -19.78 -9.17 20.81
C LYS A 199 -20.44 -9.63 19.52
N PHE A 200 -19.69 -9.59 18.42
CA PHE A 200 -20.24 -9.71 17.08
C PHE A 200 -19.60 -10.82 16.24
N GLY A 201 -18.51 -11.42 16.72
CA GLY A 201 -17.77 -12.46 16.03
C GLY A 201 -18.46 -13.82 16.08
N ASP A 202 -18.16 -14.64 15.08
CA ASP A 202 -18.70 -16.00 14.98
C ASP A 202 -17.84 -16.97 15.79
N ASP A 203 -18.44 -18.09 16.19
CA ASP A 203 -17.71 -19.20 16.80
C ASP A 203 -16.80 -19.86 15.76
N GLY A 204 -15.64 -20.31 16.21
CA GLY A 204 -14.59 -20.87 15.37
C GLY A 204 -13.93 -22.09 15.99
N PRO A 205 -12.93 -22.65 15.28
CA PRO A 205 -12.13 -23.76 15.81
C PRO A 205 -11.39 -23.38 17.10
N ASP A 206 -11.13 -22.09 17.32
CA ASP A 206 -10.42 -21.57 18.49
C ASP A 206 -11.35 -21.18 19.66
N GLY A 207 -12.66 -21.48 19.56
CA GLY A 207 -13.66 -21.20 20.59
C GLY A 207 -14.71 -20.16 20.17
N ASN A 208 -15.49 -19.70 21.14
CA ASN A 208 -16.62 -18.82 20.89
C ASN A 208 -16.18 -17.41 20.49
N SER A 209 -16.87 -16.80 19.52
CA SER A 209 -16.58 -15.46 19.01
C SER A 209 -15.09 -15.23 18.69
N THR A 210 -14.47 -16.18 17.99
CA THR A 210 -13.05 -16.12 17.60
C THR A 210 -12.84 -15.84 16.12
N VAL A 211 -13.91 -15.76 15.32
CA VAL A 211 -13.84 -15.50 13.88
C VAL A 211 -14.38 -14.11 13.58
N PHE A 212 -13.55 -13.29 12.94
CA PHE A 212 -13.96 -11.98 12.46
C PHE A 212 -14.99 -12.15 11.32
N ASN A 213 -16.08 -11.40 11.39
CA ASN A 213 -17.12 -11.33 10.37
C ASN A 213 -17.46 -9.86 10.04
N LEU A 214 -18.35 -9.63 9.05
CA LEU A 214 -18.67 -8.27 8.60
C LEU A 214 -19.16 -7.37 9.75
N ASN A 215 -20.00 -7.89 10.64
CA ASN A 215 -20.52 -7.14 11.79
C ASN A 215 -19.41 -6.71 12.74
N THR A 216 -18.44 -7.60 12.98
CA THR A 216 -17.26 -7.30 13.78
C THR A 216 -16.48 -6.14 13.18
N LEU A 217 -16.20 -6.16 11.87
CA LEU A 217 -15.48 -5.07 11.21
C LEU A 217 -16.25 -3.75 11.23
N VAL A 218 -17.56 -3.79 10.98
CA VAL A 218 -18.43 -2.60 11.05
C VAL A 218 -18.39 -1.99 12.45
N ALA A 219 -18.49 -2.82 13.50
CA ALA A 219 -18.42 -2.37 14.88
C ALA A 219 -17.05 -1.75 15.21
N ILE A 220 -15.96 -2.38 14.78
CA ILE A 220 -14.59 -1.84 14.93
C ILE A 220 -14.47 -0.47 14.25
N LYS A 221 -14.91 -0.33 12.99
CA LYS A 221 -14.80 0.94 12.26
C LYS A 221 -15.65 2.05 12.86
N LYS A 222 -16.89 1.75 13.28
CA LYS A 222 -17.72 2.72 14.01
C LYS A 222 -17.05 3.18 15.30
N MET A 223 -16.49 2.23 16.05
CA MET A 223 -15.79 2.53 17.30
C MET A 223 -14.55 3.39 17.06
N ASN A 224 -13.64 3.00 16.16
CA ASN A 224 -12.42 3.77 15.89
C ASN A 224 -12.75 5.19 15.42
N ILE A 225 -13.63 5.34 14.42
CA ILE A 225 -14.02 6.66 13.91
C ILE A 225 -14.62 7.52 15.02
N ALA A 226 -15.54 6.98 15.84
CA ALA A 226 -16.18 7.76 16.89
C ALA A 226 -15.19 8.18 18.00
N MET A 227 -14.28 7.30 18.40
CA MET A 227 -13.26 7.61 19.40
C MET A 227 -12.30 8.68 18.90
N ASP A 228 -11.81 8.53 17.66
CA ASP A 228 -10.83 9.43 17.08
C ASP A 228 -11.46 10.79 16.75
N GLN A 229 -12.69 10.83 16.25
CA GLN A 229 -13.46 12.07 16.11
C GLN A 229 -13.63 12.81 17.43
N ALA A 230 -13.82 12.10 18.55
CA ALA A 230 -13.99 12.73 19.84
C ALA A 230 -12.66 13.22 20.45
N ALA A 231 -11.56 12.51 20.20
CA ALA A 231 -10.27 12.75 20.85
C ALA A 231 -9.32 13.63 20.03
N ASN A 232 -9.41 13.63 18.70
CA ASN A 232 -8.47 14.29 17.79
C ASN A 232 -9.10 15.57 17.20
N PRO A 233 -8.73 16.79 17.66
CA PRO A 233 -9.23 18.05 17.10
C PRO A 233 -8.82 18.27 15.63
N GLN A 234 -7.81 17.54 15.15
CA GLN A 234 -7.31 17.57 13.77
C GLN A 234 -7.78 16.36 12.94
N PHE A 235 -8.75 15.59 13.45
CA PHE A 235 -9.25 14.38 12.79
C PHE A 235 -9.59 14.65 11.32
N ASN A 236 -9.02 13.87 10.42
CA ASN A 236 -9.21 14.03 8.98
C ASN A 236 -9.51 12.69 8.33
N LEU A 237 -10.74 12.58 7.85
CA LEU A 237 -11.27 11.41 7.15
C LEU A 237 -11.76 11.82 5.76
N ASN A 238 -10.87 12.48 4.99
CA ASN A 238 -11.11 12.77 3.58
C ASN A 238 -11.49 11.49 2.79
N GLN A 239 -12.05 11.67 1.59
CA GLN A 239 -12.63 10.55 0.83
C GLN A 239 -11.62 9.42 0.51
N ALA A 240 -10.36 9.75 0.23
CA ALA A 240 -9.32 8.74 0.02
C ALA A 240 -9.00 7.97 1.30
N ARG A 241 -8.85 8.66 2.45
CA ARG A 241 -8.59 8.02 3.74
C ARG A 241 -9.77 7.19 4.23
N LEU A 242 -11.01 7.69 4.08
CA LEU A 242 -12.23 6.96 4.40
C LEU A 242 -12.26 5.59 3.69
N ASN A 243 -11.95 5.58 2.39
CA ASN A 243 -11.92 4.34 1.62
C ASN A 243 -10.74 3.44 2.01
N ALA A 244 -9.58 3.99 2.37
CA ALA A 244 -8.47 3.22 2.92
C ALA A 244 -8.82 2.56 4.26
N VAL A 245 -9.56 3.24 5.15
CA VAL A 245 -10.03 2.70 6.43
C VAL A 245 -10.95 1.49 6.22
N TYR A 246 -11.86 1.57 5.25
CA TYR A 246 -12.76 0.45 4.91
C TYR A 246 -12.03 -0.67 4.17
N ALA A 247 -11.13 -0.35 3.24
CA ALA A 247 -10.28 -1.33 2.57
C ALA A 247 -9.38 -2.10 3.54
N GLY A 248 -8.85 -1.43 4.58
CA GLY A 248 -8.12 -2.07 5.67
C GLY A 248 -8.94 -3.16 6.38
N GLY A 249 -10.25 -2.96 6.51
CA GLY A 249 -11.17 -4.01 6.99
C GLY A 249 -11.34 -5.14 5.97
N ALA A 250 -11.57 -4.79 4.70
CA ALA A 250 -11.71 -5.79 3.63
C ALA A 250 -10.49 -6.72 3.49
N PHE A 251 -9.27 -6.21 3.67
CA PHE A 251 -8.05 -7.00 3.63
C PHE A 251 -8.01 -8.11 4.70
N ILE A 252 -8.67 -7.95 5.84
CA ILE A 252 -8.76 -9.00 6.86
C ILE A 252 -9.43 -10.26 6.28
N PHE A 253 -10.46 -10.10 5.46
CA PHE A 253 -11.16 -11.24 4.83
C PHE A 253 -10.56 -11.67 3.51
N SER A 254 -10.21 -10.71 2.67
CA SER A 254 -9.78 -11.02 1.30
C SER A 254 -8.33 -11.48 1.24
N VAL A 255 -7.51 -11.11 2.24
CA VAL A 255 -6.07 -11.40 2.26
C VAL A 255 -5.68 -12.24 3.45
N PHE A 256 -6.05 -11.85 4.67
CA PHE A 256 -5.55 -12.54 5.87
C PHE A 256 -6.32 -13.81 6.23
N ALA A 257 -7.58 -13.94 5.86
CA ALA A 257 -8.31 -15.18 6.07
C ALA A 257 -7.56 -16.39 5.48
N ASN A 258 -7.62 -17.54 6.15
CA ASN A 258 -6.98 -18.74 5.64
C ASN A 258 -7.64 -19.15 4.32
N GLY A 259 -6.83 -19.34 3.28
CA GLY A 259 -7.30 -19.68 1.94
C GLY A 259 -8.12 -20.97 1.87
N THR A 260 -7.91 -21.91 2.80
CA THR A 260 -8.64 -23.18 2.86
C THR A 260 -9.97 -23.05 3.59
N THR A 261 -9.97 -22.49 4.81
CA THR A 261 -11.20 -22.39 5.63
C THR A 261 -12.04 -21.17 5.32
N LYS A 262 -11.46 -20.17 4.63
CA LYS A 262 -12.03 -18.84 4.38
C LYS A 262 -12.34 -18.04 5.66
N GLN A 263 -11.73 -18.41 6.79
CA GLN A 263 -11.94 -17.75 8.07
C GLN A 263 -10.76 -16.87 8.45
N ALA A 264 -11.06 -15.66 8.92
CA ALA A 264 -10.11 -14.78 9.60
C ALA A 264 -10.25 -14.99 11.11
N THR A 265 -9.57 -16.00 11.65
CA THR A 265 -9.62 -16.32 13.08
C THR A 265 -8.72 -15.37 13.88
N LEU A 266 -8.99 -15.24 15.18
CA LEU A 266 -8.19 -14.42 16.10
C LEU A 266 -6.69 -14.77 16.04
N PRO A 267 -6.24 -16.04 16.08
CA PRO A 267 -4.84 -16.37 15.91
C PRO A 267 -4.23 -15.85 14.60
N ILE A 268 -4.97 -15.95 13.49
CA ILE A 268 -4.52 -15.47 12.19
C ILE A 268 -4.38 -13.95 12.18
N VAL A 269 -5.42 -13.23 12.61
CA VAL A 269 -5.41 -11.75 12.63
C VAL A 269 -4.34 -11.24 13.59
N GLY A 270 -4.20 -11.86 14.77
CA GLY A 270 -3.14 -11.56 15.73
C GLY A 270 -1.74 -11.76 15.14
N SER A 271 -1.52 -12.85 14.41
CA SER A 271 -0.24 -13.12 13.74
C SER A 271 0.15 -12.00 12.78
N PHE A 272 -0.77 -11.53 11.93
CA PHE A 272 -0.43 -10.46 10.98
C PHE A 272 -0.29 -9.08 11.63
N PHE A 273 -1.17 -8.73 12.57
CA PHE A 273 -1.18 -7.38 13.15
C PHE A 273 -0.15 -7.18 14.27
N ARG A 274 -0.07 -8.14 15.19
CA ARG A 274 0.78 -8.06 16.39
C ARG A 274 2.17 -8.63 16.13
N ASN A 275 2.23 -9.84 15.60
CA ASN A 275 3.51 -10.53 15.41
C ASN A 275 4.16 -10.16 14.07
N GLN A 276 3.35 -9.75 13.09
CA GLN A 276 3.77 -9.46 11.72
C GLN A 276 4.48 -10.66 11.11
N THR A 277 3.85 -11.83 11.28
CA THR A 277 4.29 -13.15 10.83
C THR A 277 3.19 -13.82 10.02
N PHE A 278 3.59 -14.70 9.11
CA PHE A 278 2.65 -15.67 8.56
C PHE A 278 2.24 -16.69 9.65
N PRO A 279 0.93 -16.93 9.87
CA PRO A 279 0.49 -17.91 10.85
C PRO A 279 0.82 -19.35 10.42
N ASP A 280 1.02 -20.24 11.39
CA ASP A 280 1.19 -21.67 11.13
C ASP A 280 -0.03 -22.24 10.39
N ASN A 281 0.20 -23.14 9.43
CA ASN A 281 -0.83 -23.75 8.59
C ASN A 281 -1.72 -22.73 7.83
N TRP A 282 -1.25 -21.50 7.66
CA TRP A 282 -1.94 -20.50 6.85
C TRP A 282 -1.67 -20.70 5.36
N PHE A 283 -2.75 -20.67 4.58
CA PHE A 283 -2.68 -20.70 3.11
C PHE A 283 -3.13 -19.35 2.57
N ARG A 284 -2.45 -18.84 1.54
CA ARG A 284 -2.96 -17.70 0.77
C ARG A 284 -4.26 -18.06 0.04
N SER A 285 -5.04 -17.06 -0.36
CA SER A 285 -6.21 -17.27 -1.21
C SER A 285 -5.84 -18.00 -2.51
N ALA A 286 -6.67 -18.95 -2.94
CA ALA A 286 -6.48 -19.66 -4.21
C ALA A 286 -6.66 -18.76 -5.43
N THR A 287 -7.56 -17.80 -5.34
CA THR A 287 -7.87 -16.86 -6.41
C THR A 287 -7.17 -15.53 -6.12
N PRO A 288 -6.55 -14.89 -7.14
CA PRO A 288 -5.96 -13.58 -6.96
C PRO A 288 -6.95 -12.56 -6.39
N VAL A 289 -6.49 -11.78 -5.41
CA VAL A 289 -7.26 -10.70 -4.80
C VAL A 289 -7.20 -9.49 -5.73
N THR A 290 -8.37 -9.01 -6.17
CA THR A 290 -8.48 -7.93 -7.14
C THR A 290 -9.02 -6.64 -6.50
N PRO A 291 -8.90 -5.46 -7.15
CA PRO A 291 -9.52 -4.23 -6.68
C PRO A 291 -11.04 -4.36 -6.53
N ALA A 292 -11.69 -5.16 -7.38
CA ALA A 292 -13.12 -5.40 -7.32
C ALA A 292 -13.54 -6.17 -6.06
N VAL A 293 -12.77 -7.18 -5.66
CA VAL A 293 -13.02 -7.94 -4.42
C VAL A 293 -12.91 -7.03 -3.20
N ILE A 294 -11.83 -6.24 -3.11
CA ILE A 294 -11.63 -5.29 -2.02
C ILE A 294 -12.73 -4.22 -2.01
N GLY A 295 -13.05 -3.66 -3.18
CA GLY A 295 -14.08 -2.63 -3.35
C GLY A 295 -15.48 -3.11 -2.93
N ALA A 296 -15.84 -4.35 -3.26
CA ALA A 296 -17.13 -4.92 -2.88
C ALA A 296 -17.28 -5.03 -1.36
N VAL A 297 -16.29 -5.59 -0.66
CA VAL A 297 -16.32 -5.72 0.80
C VAL A 297 -16.23 -4.35 1.48
N SER A 298 -15.36 -3.47 0.99
CA SER A 298 -15.25 -2.09 1.50
C SER A 298 -16.55 -1.31 1.36
N GLY A 299 -17.28 -1.49 0.26
CA GLY A 299 -18.59 -0.89 0.04
C GLY A 299 -19.64 -1.40 1.03
N GLN A 300 -19.63 -2.70 1.36
CA GLN A 300 -20.52 -3.26 2.39
C GLN A 300 -20.22 -2.69 3.78
N ILE A 301 -18.94 -2.59 4.15
CA ILE A 301 -18.51 -1.96 5.41
C ILE A 301 -18.96 -0.49 5.43
N GLY A 302 -18.63 0.27 4.38
CA GLY A 302 -18.96 1.70 4.29
C GLY A 302 -20.46 1.97 4.37
N ALA A 303 -21.29 1.18 3.67
CA ALA A 303 -22.75 1.29 3.72
C ALA A 303 -23.32 1.02 5.12
N ALA A 304 -22.75 0.06 5.85
CA ALA A 304 -23.18 -0.27 7.21
C ALA A 304 -22.65 0.70 8.28
N VAL A 305 -21.47 1.30 8.05
CA VAL A 305 -20.88 2.33 8.91
C VAL A 305 -21.62 3.65 8.76
N GLY A 306 -21.87 4.10 7.53
CA GLY A 306 -22.70 5.28 7.24
C GLY A 306 -22.03 6.64 7.48
N VAL A 307 -20.70 6.67 7.64
CA VAL A 307 -19.93 7.92 7.82
C VAL A 307 -19.59 8.53 6.46
N VAL A 308 -19.80 9.84 6.34
CA VAL A 308 -19.42 10.65 5.18
C VAL A 308 -18.02 11.23 5.40
N ALA A 309 -17.26 11.41 4.32
CA ALA A 309 -15.94 12.03 4.37
C ALA A 309 -16.00 13.43 4.98
N GLY A 310 -14.98 13.82 5.73
CA GLY A 310 -14.98 15.06 6.49
C GLY A 310 -13.79 15.18 7.43
N ARG A 311 -13.80 16.23 8.24
CA ARG A 311 -12.73 16.55 9.18
C ARG A 311 -13.27 17.29 10.40
N ASN A 312 -12.55 17.20 11.50
CA ASN A 312 -12.80 18.06 12.64
C ASN A 312 -12.35 19.48 12.34
N ASN A 313 -13.24 20.43 12.61
CA ASN A 313 -12.97 21.85 12.64
C ASN A 313 -13.33 22.34 14.05
N GLU A 314 -12.32 22.75 14.82
CA GLU A 314 -12.50 23.17 16.23
C GLU A 314 -13.21 22.11 17.11
N GLY A 315 -12.90 20.83 16.87
CA GLY A 315 -13.48 19.70 17.63
C GLY A 315 -14.89 19.28 17.18
N VAL A 316 -15.43 19.89 16.12
CA VAL A 316 -16.71 19.49 15.51
C VAL A 316 -16.47 18.85 14.15
N TYR A 317 -17.02 17.64 13.94
CA TYR A 317 -16.90 16.97 12.64
C TYR A 317 -17.75 17.68 11.58
N VAL A 318 -17.09 18.16 10.54
CA VAL A 318 -17.70 18.82 9.38
C VAL A 318 -17.50 17.94 8.15
N ASN A 319 -18.59 17.65 7.46
CA ASN A 319 -18.55 16.88 6.22
C ASN A 319 -17.83 17.68 5.13
N ASP A 320 -16.95 17.01 4.40
CA ASP A 320 -16.34 17.57 3.20
C ASP A 320 -17.39 17.68 2.10
N PRO A 321 -17.33 18.72 1.25
CA PRO A 321 -18.15 18.76 0.05
C PRO A 321 -17.80 17.56 -0.86
N PRO A 322 -18.78 16.98 -1.58
CA PRO A 322 -18.49 15.95 -2.54
C PRO A 322 -17.56 16.49 -3.64
N PRO A 323 -16.75 15.63 -4.29
CA PRO A 323 -15.99 16.02 -5.47
C PRO A 323 -16.86 16.69 -6.54
N PRO A 324 -16.31 17.60 -7.36
CA PRO A 324 -17.05 18.21 -8.45
C PRO A 324 -17.43 17.17 -9.52
N VAL A 325 -18.53 17.40 -10.23
CA VAL A 325 -18.89 16.60 -11.42
C VAL A 325 -17.76 16.72 -12.47
N PRO A 326 -17.30 15.62 -13.09
CA PRO A 326 -17.87 14.26 -13.07
C PRO A 326 -17.29 13.30 -12.02
N TRP A 327 -16.45 13.77 -11.10
CA TRP A 327 -15.68 12.92 -10.16
C TRP A 327 -16.51 12.31 -9.02
N ASN A 328 -17.69 12.85 -8.73
CA ASN A 328 -18.63 12.31 -7.73
C ASN A 328 -19.54 11.19 -8.25
N SER A 329 -19.34 10.73 -9.49
CA SER A 329 -20.16 9.74 -10.19
C SER A 329 -20.07 8.32 -9.63
N SER A 330 -18.98 7.99 -8.93
CA SER A 330 -18.78 6.70 -8.27
C SER A 330 -17.81 6.83 -7.09
N ALA A 331 -17.82 5.83 -6.20
CA ALA A 331 -16.85 5.77 -5.10
C ALA A 331 -15.40 5.67 -5.62
N ALA A 332 -15.16 4.90 -6.69
CA ALA A 332 -13.85 4.78 -7.32
C ALA A 332 -13.38 6.14 -7.88
N CYS A 333 -14.26 6.86 -8.59
CA CYS A 333 -13.94 8.19 -9.11
C CYS A 333 -13.68 9.22 -8.01
N SER A 334 -14.50 9.19 -6.96
CA SER A 334 -14.35 10.10 -5.82
C SER A 334 -13.04 9.85 -5.08
N THR A 335 -12.64 8.57 -4.97
CA THR A 335 -11.33 8.17 -4.41
C THR A 335 -10.19 8.69 -5.25
N TYR A 336 -10.23 8.47 -6.57
CA TYR A 336 -9.17 8.90 -7.48
C TYR A 336 -8.99 10.43 -7.46
N TYR A 337 -10.10 11.18 -7.46
CA TYR A 337 -10.05 12.63 -7.31
C TYR A 337 -9.43 13.05 -5.97
N SER A 338 -9.89 12.43 -4.87
CA SER A 338 -9.35 12.71 -3.55
C SER A 338 -7.90 12.29 -3.37
N GLN A 339 -7.39 11.28 -4.08
CA GLN A 339 -5.98 10.90 -4.06
C GLN A 339 -5.13 11.95 -4.76
N ASN A 340 -5.55 12.41 -5.93
CA ASN A 340 -4.87 13.47 -6.67
C ASN A 340 -4.89 14.83 -5.95
N SER A 341 -5.89 15.08 -5.10
CA SER A 341 -5.91 16.27 -4.25
C SER A 341 -4.89 16.24 -3.10
N GLN A 342 -4.33 15.07 -2.78
CA GLN A 342 -3.26 14.93 -1.77
C GLN A 342 -1.85 14.92 -2.38
N LEU A 343 -1.74 14.67 -3.69
CA LEU A 343 -0.48 14.62 -4.40
C LEU A 343 -0.10 16.02 -4.92
N PRO A 344 1.18 16.41 -4.86
CA PRO A 344 1.58 17.76 -5.22
C PRO A 344 1.57 17.98 -6.73
N ALA A 345 1.06 19.13 -7.16
CA ALA A 345 1.01 19.50 -8.58
C ALA A 345 2.41 19.52 -9.25
N THR A 346 3.44 19.78 -8.45
CA THR A 346 4.85 19.81 -8.87
C THR A 346 5.37 18.47 -9.40
N LEU A 347 4.73 17.34 -9.05
CA LEU A 347 5.05 16.04 -9.67
C LEU A 347 4.90 16.09 -11.19
N VAL A 348 3.95 16.86 -11.71
CA VAL A 348 3.73 17.01 -13.14
C VAL A 348 4.39 18.27 -13.69
N THR A 349 4.37 19.39 -12.97
CA THR A 349 4.88 20.66 -13.52
C THR A 349 6.40 20.78 -13.48
N ASN A 350 7.08 20.09 -12.56
CA ASN A 350 8.50 20.29 -12.28
C ASN A 350 9.36 19.03 -12.49
N SER A 351 8.77 17.91 -12.90
CA SER A 351 9.52 16.68 -13.21
C SER A 351 10.10 16.69 -14.62
N THR A 352 11.33 16.18 -14.77
CA THR A 352 12.02 16.03 -16.06
C THR A 352 12.73 14.68 -16.16
N GLY A 353 13.08 14.26 -17.38
CA GLY A 353 13.88 13.06 -17.61
C GLY A 353 13.23 11.78 -17.07
N VAL A 354 14.00 10.93 -16.39
CA VAL A 354 13.55 9.69 -15.73
C VAL A 354 12.49 9.98 -14.67
N LEU A 355 12.62 11.07 -13.91
CA LEU A 355 11.61 11.44 -12.90
C LEU A 355 10.25 11.64 -13.57
N ARG A 356 10.21 12.35 -14.70
CA ARG A 356 8.96 12.56 -15.45
C ARG A 356 8.39 11.26 -16.01
N GLN A 357 9.21 10.43 -16.62
CA GLN A 357 8.79 9.14 -17.20
C GLN A 357 8.16 8.23 -16.15
N ASN A 358 8.76 8.17 -14.97
CA ASN A 358 8.28 7.40 -13.85
C ASN A 358 6.97 7.95 -13.27
N VAL A 359 6.84 9.27 -13.15
CA VAL A 359 5.60 9.92 -12.73
C VAL A 359 4.46 9.60 -13.72
N ASP A 360 4.70 9.77 -15.02
CA ASP A 360 3.69 9.50 -16.06
C ASP A 360 3.27 8.02 -16.05
N LEU A 361 4.23 7.07 -15.96
CA LEU A 361 3.96 5.64 -15.88
C LEU A 361 2.98 5.29 -14.74
N LEU A 362 3.22 5.84 -13.55
CA LEU A 362 2.40 5.55 -12.37
C LEU A 362 1.01 6.20 -12.48
N PHE A 363 0.92 7.44 -12.96
CA PHE A 363 -0.37 8.12 -13.15
C PHE A 363 -1.22 7.45 -14.22
N ASP A 364 -0.63 7.02 -15.33
CA ASP A 364 -1.34 6.31 -16.39
C ASP A 364 -1.98 5.02 -15.86
N PHE A 365 -1.27 4.28 -15.01
CA PHE A 365 -1.80 3.06 -14.42
C PHE A 365 -2.92 3.35 -13.41
N LEU A 366 -2.74 4.34 -12.54
CA LEU A 366 -3.78 4.75 -11.58
C LEU A 366 -5.05 5.21 -12.31
N PHE A 367 -4.92 5.97 -13.39
CA PHE A 367 -6.07 6.38 -14.19
C PHE A 367 -6.73 5.19 -14.87
N LYS A 368 -5.96 4.29 -15.51
CA LYS A 368 -6.49 3.09 -16.16
C LYS A 368 -7.32 2.22 -15.22
N ALA A 369 -6.98 2.18 -13.93
CA ALA A 369 -7.73 1.44 -12.93
C ALA A 369 -9.16 1.98 -12.70
N VAL A 370 -9.37 3.27 -12.93
CA VAL A 370 -10.68 3.92 -12.74
C VAL A 370 -11.38 4.29 -14.03
N SER A 371 -10.70 4.23 -15.18
CA SER A 371 -11.19 4.76 -16.46
C SER A 371 -12.45 4.09 -17.01
N ALA A 372 -12.79 2.89 -16.52
CA ALA A 372 -14.02 2.19 -16.87
C ALA A 372 -15.24 2.67 -16.07
N ASN A 373 -15.05 3.46 -15.02
CA ASN A 373 -16.16 4.00 -14.22
C ASN A 373 -16.79 5.21 -14.93
N PRO A 374 -18.13 5.34 -14.89
CA PRO A 374 -18.79 6.55 -15.37
C PRO A 374 -18.16 7.79 -14.76
N GLY A 375 -17.97 8.84 -15.56
CA GLY A 375 -17.39 10.11 -15.11
C GLY A 375 -15.86 10.17 -14.97
N CYS A 376 -15.16 9.03 -14.92
CA CYS A 376 -13.69 8.96 -14.95
C CYS A 376 -13.15 8.75 -16.37
N THR A 377 -13.61 9.51 -17.35
CA THR A 377 -13.24 9.26 -18.76
C THR A 377 -11.94 9.94 -19.20
N GLN A 378 -11.35 10.80 -18.36
CA GLN A 378 -10.09 11.51 -18.61
C GLN A 378 -9.20 11.45 -17.37
N PRO A 379 -7.86 11.47 -17.50
CA PRO A 379 -6.99 11.57 -16.34
C PRO A 379 -7.09 12.97 -15.71
N ILE A 380 -6.73 13.09 -14.43
CA ILE A 380 -6.52 14.40 -13.79
C ILE A 380 -5.09 14.50 -13.30
N ALA A 381 -4.50 15.68 -13.50
CA ALA A 381 -3.23 15.99 -12.89
C ALA A 381 -3.40 16.16 -11.37
N PRO A 382 -2.38 15.83 -10.56
CA PRO A 382 -2.36 16.14 -9.14
C PRO A 382 -2.48 17.64 -8.91
N PHE A 383 -3.14 18.03 -7.83
CA PHE A 383 -3.43 19.44 -7.51
C PHE A 383 -3.36 19.75 -6.01
N GLY A 384 -2.78 18.83 -5.23
CA GLY A 384 -2.52 19.01 -3.82
C GLY A 384 -1.27 19.85 -3.51
N PRO A 385 -1.02 20.10 -2.22
CA PRO A 385 0.16 20.83 -1.75
C PRO A 385 1.44 19.97 -1.77
N ALA A 386 2.57 20.62 -2.01
CA ALA A 386 3.91 20.05 -1.83
C ALA A 386 4.37 20.12 -0.36
N GLY A 387 5.21 19.18 0.04
CA GLY A 387 5.90 19.23 1.34
C GLY A 387 5.05 18.85 2.55
N VAL A 388 3.92 18.17 2.35
CA VAL A 388 3.00 17.74 3.42
C VAL A 388 3.28 16.34 3.97
#